data_AF-A0A2A5M964-F1
#
_entry.id   AF-A0A2A5M964-F1
#
_cell.length_a   1.000
_cell.length_b   1.000
_cell.length_c   1.000
_cell.angle_alpha   90.00
_cell.angle_beta   90.00
_cell.angle_gamma   90.00
#
_symmetry.space_group_name_H-M   'P 1'
#
loop_
_entity.id
_entity.type
_entity.pdbx_description
1 polymer ?
#
loop_
_entity_poly.entity_id
_entity_poly.type
_entity_poly.pdbx_seq_one_letter_code
_entity_poly.pdbx_strand_id
1 'polypeptide(L)'
;ELKEVFLDKALDLNELYNFVKLSKHPISQNIASYLKQKGAKDLNLNFKKHSSIQAKGLSAELNEGLLLGGSSKFLQEKGIVAKEFDNTHFIFAKEGKILAFFEFDSVLREGAKELITYLKKEKKELMILSGDHQKAVAKIARKLEIQNYQASCLPEDKMKTIENLSKNYKVLFVGDGVNDALALKYA
;
A
#
# COMPACT_ATOMS: atom_id res chain seq x y z
N GLU A 1 1.66 5.41 -9.74
CA GLU A 1 0.60 5.52 -10.76
C GLU A 1 -0.07 4.17 -10.98
N LEU A 2 -1.29 4.11 -11.51
CA LEU A 2 -1.90 2.84 -11.91
C LEU A 2 -1.17 2.25 -13.11
N LYS A 3 -0.64 1.04 -12.96
CA LYS A 3 0.14 0.33 -13.97
C LYS A 3 -0.71 -0.69 -14.73
N GLU A 4 -1.44 -1.52 -14.00
CA GLU A 4 -2.29 -2.57 -14.57
C GLU A 4 -3.64 -2.58 -13.84
N VAL A 5 -4.72 -2.74 -14.59
CA VAL A 5 -6.07 -2.85 -14.03
C VAL A 5 -6.81 -3.99 -14.72
N PHE A 6 -7.42 -4.85 -13.91
CA PHE A 6 -8.36 -5.87 -14.36
C PHE A 6 -9.71 -5.62 -13.68
N LEU A 7 -10.78 -5.70 -14.48
CA LEU A 7 -12.16 -5.62 -14.04
C LEU A 7 -12.93 -6.76 -14.71
N ASP A 8 -13.44 -7.70 -13.92
CA ASP A 8 -14.28 -8.79 -14.41
C ASP A 8 -15.62 -8.24 -14.93
N LYS A 9 -16.21 -8.89 -15.94
CA LYS A 9 -17.50 -8.47 -16.51
C LYS A 9 -18.65 -8.53 -15.50
N ALA A 10 -18.54 -9.40 -14.48
CA ALA A 10 -19.52 -9.55 -13.41
C ALA A 10 -19.32 -8.54 -12.26
N LEU A 11 -18.32 -7.66 -12.34
CA LEU A 11 -18.07 -6.66 -11.32
C LEU A 11 -19.15 -5.57 -11.33
N ASP A 12 -19.76 -5.32 -10.17
CA ASP A 12 -20.49 -4.07 -9.95
C ASP A 12 -19.50 -2.96 -9.57
N LEU A 13 -19.31 -2.01 -10.49
CA LEU A 13 -18.41 -0.87 -10.29
C LEU A 13 -18.82 0.02 -9.12
N ASN A 14 -20.12 0.16 -8.86
CA ASN A 14 -20.61 0.97 -7.74
C ASN A 14 -20.33 0.26 -6.41
N GLU A 15 -20.49 -1.07 -6.36
CA GLU A 15 -20.15 -1.87 -5.18
C GLU A 15 -18.69 -1.69 -4.79
N LEU A 16 -17.78 -1.90 -5.75
CA LEU A 16 -16.34 -1.74 -5.49
C LEU A 16 -15.98 -0.31 -5.09
N TYR A 17 -16.51 0.69 -5.79
CA TYR A 17 -16.25 2.10 -5.48
C TYR A 17 -16.64 2.46 -4.04
N ASN A 18 -17.85 2.07 -3.63
CA ASN A 18 -18.33 2.36 -2.28
C ASN A 18 -17.60 1.50 -1.22
N PHE A 19 -17.18 0.29 -1.58
CA PHE A 19 -16.37 -0.56 -0.71
C PHE A 19 -14.99 0.05 -0.43
N VAL A 20 -14.23 0.48 -1.45
CA VAL A 20 -12.89 1.06 -1.22
C VAL A 20 -12.95 2.38 -0.46
N LYS A 21 -14.07 3.12 -0.54
CA LYS A 21 -14.30 4.34 0.24
C LYS A 21 -14.37 4.11 1.76
N LEU A 22 -14.60 2.89 2.22
CA LEU A 22 -14.56 2.54 3.65
C LEU A 22 -13.16 2.70 4.24
N SER A 23 -12.13 2.78 3.41
CA SER A 23 -10.73 2.91 3.81
C SER A 23 -10.15 4.27 3.46
N LYS A 24 -9.52 4.94 4.44
CA LYS A 24 -8.76 6.18 4.22
C LYS A 24 -7.37 5.95 3.62
N HIS A 25 -7.00 4.70 3.33
CA HIS A 25 -5.67 4.38 2.80
C HIS A 25 -5.47 5.02 1.41
N PRO A 26 -4.29 5.61 1.11
CA PRO A 26 -4.03 6.26 -0.18
C PRO A 26 -4.31 5.38 -1.40
N ILE A 27 -4.00 4.08 -1.33
CA ILE A 27 -4.34 3.12 -2.40
C ILE A 27 -5.85 3.08 -2.64
N SER A 28 -6.65 2.93 -1.58
CA SER A 28 -8.12 2.88 -1.68
C SER A 28 -8.70 4.17 -2.25
N GLN A 29 -8.15 5.33 -1.87
CA GLN A 29 -8.55 6.64 -2.39
C GLN A 29 -8.20 6.82 -3.87
N ASN A 30 -7.04 6.31 -4.31
CA ASN A 30 -6.65 6.30 -5.72
C ASN A 30 -7.57 5.40 -6.55
N ILE A 31 -7.94 4.22 -6.03
CA ILE A 31 -8.91 3.32 -6.68
C ILE A 31 -10.28 3.98 -6.76
N ALA A 32 -10.76 4.59 -5.67
CA ALA A 32 -12.03 5.32 -5.66
C ALA A 32 -12.06 6.41 -6.74
N SER A 33 -10.98 7.18 -6.85
CA SER A 33 -10.84 8.23 -7.86
C SER A 33 -10.87 7.67 -9.28
N TYR A 34 -10.16 6.58 -9.54
CA TYR A 34 -10.17 5.88 -10.82
C TYR A 34 -11.57 5.37 -11.19
N LEU A 35 -12.28 4.73 -10.25
CA LEU A 35 -13.62 4.19 -10.48
C LEU A 35 -14.65 5.31 -10.72
N LYS A 36 -14.53 6.42 -10.00
CA LYS A 36 -15.36 7.61 -10.21
C LYS A 36 -15.19 8.17 -11.63
N GLN A 37 -13.96 8.23 -12.15
CA GLN A 37 -13.70 8.63 -13.54
C GLN A 37 -14.28 7.64 -14.56
N LYS A 38 -14.40 6.37 -14.19
CA LYS A 38 -15.09 5.33 -15.00
C LYS A 38 -16.61 5.35 -14.87
N GLY A 39 -17.19 6.29 -14.13
CA GLY A 39 -18.64 6.47 -13.99
C GLY A 39 -19.28 5.77 -12.79
N ALA A 40 -18.48 5.26 -11.84
CA ALA A 40 -19.03 4.71 -10.61
C ALA A 40 -19.75 5.79 -9.78
N LYS A 41 -20.88 5.40 -9.18
CA LYS A 41 -21.77 6.28 -8.42
C LYS A 41 -21.59 6.08 -6.93
N ASP A 42 -21.73 7.18 -6.20
CA ASP A 42 -21.80 7.19 -4.74
C ASP A 42 -23.18 6.69 -4.32
N LEU A 43 -23.22 5.53 -3.68
CA LEU A 43 -24.45 4.88 -3.25
C LEU A 43 -24.38 4.65 -1.76
N ASN A 44 -25.51 4.84 -1.08
CA ASN A 44 -25.64 4.54 0.34
C ASN A 44 -25.84 3.03 0.55
N LEU A 45 -24.79 2.25 0.34
CA LEU A 45 -24.79 0.80 0.51
C LEU A 45 -24.63 0.43 2.00
N ASN A 46 -25.45 -0.50 2.49
CA ASN A 46 -25.44 -0.91 3.89
C ASN A 46 -24.38 -1.99 4.15
N PHE A 47 -23.11 -1.59 4.23
CA PHE A 47 -22.01 -2.48 4.56
C PHE A 47 -22.04 -2.88 6.05
N LYS A 48 -22.16 -4.18 6.31
CA LYS A 48 -22.11 -4.77 7.65
C LYS A 48 -20.72 -5.33 7.95
N LYS A 49 -20.42 -5.51 9.24
CA LYS A 49 -19.18 -6.14 9.75
C LYS A 49 -17.89 -5.68 9.04
N HIS A 50 -17.79 -4.40 8.72
CA HIS A 50 -16.64 -3.88 8.01
C HIS A 50 -15.43 -3.76 8.94
N SER A 51 -14.25 -4.15 8.48
CA SER A 51 -13.02 -4.07 9.26
C SER A 51 -11.84 -3.73 8.37
N SER A 52 -11.01 -2.78 8.80
CA SER A 52 -9.70 -2.50 8.18
C SER A 52 -8.64 -3.30 8.91
N ILE A 53 -7.94 -4.17 8.20
CA ILE A 53 -6.89 -5.02 8.73
C ILE A 53 -5.55 -4.37 8.36
N GLN A 54 -4.87 -3.87 9.38
CA GLN A 54 -3.63 -3.10 9.23
C GLN A 54 -2.61 -3.86 8.36
N ALA A 55 -2.02 -3.14 7.40
CA ALA A 55 -1.05 -3.65 6.43
C ALA A 55 -1.53 -4.84 5.56
N LYS A 56 -2.84 -5.16 5.55
CA LYS A 56 -3.38 -6.29 4.79
C LYS A 56 -4.50 -5.89 3.84
N GLY A 57 -5.57 -5.29 4.35
CA GLY A 57 -6.76 -5.05 3.53
C GLY A 57 -8.00 -4.58 4.30
N LEU A 58 -9.15 -4.77 3.68
CA LEU A 58 -10.49 -4.42 4.10
C LEU A 58 -11.39 -5.64 3.91
N SER A 59 -12.31 -5.86 4.86
CA SER A 59 -13.43 -6.78 4.70
C SER A 59 -14.74 -6.06 4.97
N ALA A 60 -15.83 -6.49 4.32
CA ALA A 60 -17.19 -6.08 4.64
C ALA A 60 -18.20 -7.12 4.14
N GLU A 61 -19.43 -7.07 4.65
CA GLU A 61 -20.55 -7.85 4.15
C GLU A 61 -21.56 -6.91 3.46
N LEU A 62 -22.03 -7.28 2.27
CA LEU A 62 -23.08 -6.56 1.55
C LEU A 62 -24.08 -7.55 0.95
N ASN A 63 -25.37 -7.40 1.25
CA ASN A 63 -26.45 -8.29 0.78
C ASN A 63 -26.12 -9.79 0.97
N GLU A 64 -25.57 -10.14 2.13
CA GLU A 64 -25.12 -11.50 2.52
C GLU A 64 -23.84 -12.01 1.83
N GLY A 65 -23.28 -11.28 0.85
CA GLY A 65 -22.01 -11.59 0.22
C GLY A 65 -20.81 -11.02 1.00
N LEU A 66 -19.79 -11.85 1.24
CA LEU A 66 -18.52 -11.42 1.82
C LEU A 66 -17.66 -10.72 0.76
N LEU A 67 -17.27 -9.48 1.05
CA LEU A 67 -16.36 -8.67 0.27
C LEU A 67 -14.98 -8.61 0.93
N LEU A 68 -13.94 -8.85 0.15
CA LEU A 68 -12.55 -8.77 0.58
C LEU A 68 -11.76 -7.91 -0.39
N GLY A 69 -10.95 -7.00 0.14
CA GLY A 69 -10.06 -6.17 -0.66
C GLY A 69 -8.71 -6.00 -0.02
N GLY A 70 -7.62 -6.29 -0.70
CA GLY A 70 -6.29 -6.12 -0.12
C GLY A 70 -5.16 -6.78 -0.90
N SER A 71 -4.08 -7.10 -0.20
CA SER A 71 -2.89 -7.75 -0.78
C SER A 71 -3.13 -9.22 -1.13
N SER A 72 -2.32 -9.77 -2.03
CA SER A 72 -2.36 -11.19 -2.42
C SER A 72 -2.27 -12.11 -1.21
N LYS A 73 -1.36 -11.79 -0.26
CA LYS A 73 -1.21 -12.52 1.01
C LYS A 73 -2.49 -12.52 1.83
N PHE A 74 -3.18 -11.38 1.94
CA PHE A 74 -4.43 -11.29 2.67
C PHE A 74 -5.53 -12.16 2.05
N LEU A 75 -5.66 -12.15 0.72
CA LEU A 75 -6.65 -12.97 0.03
C LEU A 75 -6.32 -14.47 0.17
N GLN A 76 -5.05 -14.85 0.07
CA GLN A 76 -4.59 -16.23 0.27
C GLN A 76 -4.86 -16.73 1.71
N GLU A 77 -4.63 -15.89 2.73
CA GLU A 77 -5.00 -16.19 4.13
C GLU A 77 -6.50 -16.44 4.30
N LYS A 78 -7.33 -15.93 3.39
CA LYS A 78 -8.79 -16.16 3.33
C LYS A 78 -9.19 -17.31 2.40
N GLY A 79 -8.23 -18.09 1.91
CA GLY A 79 -8.45 -19.24 1.03
C GLY A 79 -8.72 -18.87 -0.43
N ILE A 80 -8.45 -17.64 -0.84
CA ILE A 80 -8.65 -17.17 -2.23
C ILE A 80 -7.32 -17.23 -2.96
N VAL A 81 -7.26 -18.03 -4.02
CA VAL A 81 -6.07 -18.13 -4.89
C VAL A 81 -5.94 -16.82 -5.68
N ALA A 82 -4.86 -16.10 -5.42
CA ALA A 82 -4.56 -14.81 -6.04
C ALA A 82 -3.24 -14.86 -6.83
N LYS A 83 -3.18 -14.13 -7.95
CA LYS A 83 -1.95 -13.87 -8.70
C LYS A 83 -0.96 -13.13 -7.81
N GLU A 84 0.32 -13.49 -7.89
CA GLU A 84 1.41 -12.72 -7.29
C GLU A 84 1.74 -11.49 -8.14
N PHE A 85 1.99 -10.37 -7.47
CA PHE A 85 2.36 -9.11 -8.12
C PHE A 85 3.76 -8.67 -7.72
N ASP A 86 4.45 -8.01 -8.64
CA ASP A 86 5.79 -7.48 -8.38
C ASP A 86 5.75 -6.10 -7.70
N ASN A 87 4.67 -5.35 -7.90
CA ASN A 87 4.51 -4.04 -7.29
C ASN A 87 3.39 -4.00 -6.25
N THR A 88 3.20 -2.83 -5.64
CA THR A 88 2.06 -2.55 -4.78
C THR A 88 0.77 -2.80 -5.54
N HIS A 89 -0.17 -3.50 -4.93
CA HIS A 89 -1.40 -3.93 -5.58
C HIS A 89 -2.57 -4.01 -4.61
N PHE A 90 -3.77 -4.04 -5.18
CA PHE A 90 -5.01 -4.28 -4.47
C PHE A 90 -5.87 -5.24 -5.28
N ILE A 91 -6.33 -6.31 -4.65
CA ILE A 91 -7.24 -7.29 -5.24
C ILE A 91 -8.58 -7.14 -4.54
N PHE A 92 -9.67 -7.18 -5.31
CA PHE A 92 -11.03 -7.25 -4.80
C PHE A 92 -11.65 -8.60 -5.14
N ALA A 93 -12.24 -9.23 -4.14
CA ALA A 93 -12.97 -10.47 -4.27
C ALA A 93 -14.33 -10.40 -3.57
N LYS A 94 -15.31 -11.07 -4.17
CA LYS A 94 -16.65 -11.28 -3.62
C LYS A 94 -16.94 -12.76 -3.63
N GLU A 95 -17.36 -13.28 -2.47
CA GLU A 95 -17.74 -14.71 -2.32
C GLU A 95 -16.67 -15.67 -2.84
N GLY A 96 -15.39 -15.36 -2.56
CA GLY A 96 -14.26 -16.18 -2.99
C GLY A 96 -13.79 -15.96 -4.43
N LYS A 97 -14.53 -15.22 -5.26
CA LYS A 97 -14.15 -14.92 -6.64
C LYS A 97 -13.47 -13.56 -6.75
N ILE A 98 -12.28 -13.52 -7.35
CA ILE A 98 -11.60 -12.26 -7.69
C ILE A 98 -12.36 -11.57 -8.83
N LEU A 99 -12.77 -10.32 -8.61
CA LEU A 99 -13.52 -9.51 -9.58
C LEU A 99 -12.74 -8.29 -10.07
N ALA A 100 -11.70 -7.87 -9.34
CA ALA A 100 -10.82 -6.80 -9.79
C ALA A 100 -9.42 -6.94 -9.21
N PHE A 101 -8.44 -6.40 -9.93
CA PHE A 101 -7.16 -6.03 -9.32
C PHE A 101 -6.63 -4.72 -9.90
N PHE A 102 -5.81 -4.05 -9.10
CA PHE A 102 -5.12 -2.81 -9.43
C PHE A 102 -3.66 -2.98 -9.03
N GLU A 103 -2.75 -2.91 -10.00
CA GLU A 103 -1.32 -2.84 -9.74
C GLU A 103 -0.86 -1.39 -9.91
N PHE A 104 -0.02 -0.92 -8.99
CA PHE A 104 0.53 0.42 -8.98
C PHE A 104 2.03 0.37 -9.22
N ASP A 105 2.55 1.25 -10.07
CA ASP A 105 4.01 1.45 -10.12
C ASP A 105 4.45 2.45 -9.05
N SER A 106 5.60 2.14 -8.44
CA SER A 106 6.30 3.02 -7.53
C SER A 106 7.14 4.00 -8.36
N VAL A 107 6.65 5.24 -8.42
CA VAL A 107 7.30 6.35 -9.14
C VAL A 107 8.08 7.18 -8.12
N LEU A 108 9.33 7.49 -8.45
CA LEU A 108 10.13 8.42 -7.67
C LEU A 108 9.57 9.83 -7.82
N ARG A 109 9.53 10.59 -6.74
CA ARG A 109 9.23 12.02 -6.82
C ARG A 109 10.32 12.72 -7.64
N GLU A 110 9.93 13.79 -8.34
CA GLU A 110 10.88 14.70 -8.97
C GLU A 110 11.89 15.21 -7.92
N GLY A 111 13.17 15.30 -8.30
CA GLY A 111 14.24 15.70 -7.38
C GLY A 111 14.75 14.61 -6.44
N ALA A 112 14.10 13.43 -6.36
CA ALA A 112 14.50 12.39 -5.41
C ALA A 112 15.88 11.83 -5.71
N LYS A 113 16.22 11.61 -6.98
CA LYS A 113 17.55 11.09 -7.37
C LYS A 113 18.64 12.10 -7.06
N GLU A 114 18.37 13.36 -7.34
CA GLU A 114 19.26 14.50 -7.13
C GLU A 114 19.57 14.66 -5.64
N LEU A 115 18.54 14.63 -4.79
CA LEU A 115 18.69 14.68 -3.33
C LEU A 115 19.52 13.50 -2.80
N ILE A 116 19.20 12.27 -3.22
CA ILE A 116 19.94 11.09 -2.78
C ILE A 116 21.41 11.15 -3.23
N THR A 117 21.66 11.61 -4.46
CA THR A 117 23.02 11.81 -4.98
C THR A 117 23.78 12.84 -4.15
N TYR A 118 23.15 13.96 -3.80
CA TYR A 118 23.74 14.98 -2.93
C TYR A 118 24.09 14.41 -1.55
N LEU A 119 23.16 13.71 -0.89
CA LEU A 119 23.40 13.14 0.43
C LEU A 119 24.54 12.10 0.44
N LYS A 120 24.68 11.31 -0.64
CA LYS A 120 25.83 10.39 -0.80
C LYS A 120 27.15 11.14 -0.93
N LYS A 121 27.19 12.26 -1.66
CA LYS A 121 28.39 13.11 -1.77
C LYS A 121 28.79 13.69 -0.40
N GLU A 122 27.80 14.03 0.41
CA GLU A 122 27.96 14.44 1.81
C GLU A 122 28.25 13.27 2.77
N LYS A 123 28.55 12.07 2.24
CA LYS A 123 28.91 10.85 2.97
C LYS A 123 27.87 10.44 4.01
N LYS A 124 26.58 10.68 3.74
CA LYS A 124 25.49 10.21 4.60
C LYS A 124 25.18 8.74 4.31
N GLU A 125 24.97 7.97 5.36
CA GLU A 125 24.39 6.64 5.26
C GLU A 125 22.88 6.76 5.03
N LEU A 126 22.37 6.01 4.05
CA LEU A 126 20.98 6.08 3.61
C LEU A 126 20.32 4.73 3.77
N MET A 127 19.10 4.72 4.30
CA MET A 127 18.29 3.52 4.46
C MET A 127 16.83 3.80 4.08
N ILE A 128 16.18 2.85 3.43
CA ILE A 128 14.74 2.90 3.15
C ILE A 128 14.00 2.01 4.15
N LEU A 129 13.01 2.55 4.85
CA LEU A 129 12.06 1.79 5.67
C LEU A 129 10.66 1.93 5.08
N SER A 130 10.09 0.85 4.56
CA SER A 130 8.78 0.91 3.88
C SER A 130 7.85 -0.22 4.28
N GLY A 131 6.55 0.08 4.33
CA GLY A 131 5.48 -0.91 4.48
C GLY A 131 5.12 -1.61 3.16
N ASP A 132 5.66 -1.15 2.03
CA ASP A 132 5.41 -1.75 0.71
C ASP A 132 6.04 -3.13 0.57
N HIS A 133 5.63 -3.85 -0.47
CA HIS A 133 6.14 -5.18 -0.78
C HIS A 133 7.64 -5.17 -1.15
N GLN A 134 8.37 -6.23 -0.78
CA GLN A 134 9.81 -6.38 -0.97
C GLN A 134 10.29 -6.00 -2.37
N LYS A 135 9.62 -6.51 -3.41
CA LYS A 135 9.98 -6.25 -4.81
C LYS A 135 9.84 -4.78 -5.20
N ALA A 136 8.81 -4.10 -4.71
CA ALA A 136 8.58 -2.67 -4.98
C ALA A 136 9.66 -1.81 -4.31
N VAL A 137 9.96 -2.08 -3.03
CA VAL A 137 11.02 -1.39 -2.28
C VAL A 137 12.38 -1.63 -2.91
N ALA A 138 12.70 -2.88 -3.28
CA ALA A 138 13.95 -3.23 -3.95
C ALA A 138 14.13 -2.50 -5.29
N LYS A 139 13.05 -2.36 -6.08
CA LYS A 139 13.05 -1.60 -7.34
C LYS A 139 13.39 -0.13 -7.11
N ILE A 140 12.81 0.50 -6.08
CA ILE A 140 13.10 1.88 -5.69
C ILE A 140 14.53 2.03 -5.16
N ALA A 141 14.94 1.14 -4.25
CA ALA A 141 16.29 1.11 -3.68
C ALA A 141 17.34 1.01 -4.80
N ARG A 142 17.12 0.15 -5.80
CA ARG A 142 18.00 0.03 -6.98
C ARG A 142 18.04 1.31 -7.81
N LYS A 143 16.89 1.94 -8.08
CA LYS A 143 16.82 3.20 -8.84
C LYS A 143 17.54 4.37 -8.15
N LEU A 144 17.62 4.34 -6.81
CA LEU A 144 18.30 5.33 -5.98
C LEU A 144 19.72 4.89 -5.56
N GLU A 145 20.13 3.68 -5.97
CA GLU A 145 21.38 3.03 -5.58
C GLU A 145 21.59 3.00 -4.05
N ILE A 146 20.51 2.76 -3.28
CA ILE A 146 20.56 2.60 -1.83
C ILE A 146 20.61 1.10 -1.52
N GLN A 147 21.65 0.67 -0.81
CA GLN A 147 21.86 -0.75 -0.50
C GLN A 147 21.04 -1.20 0.72
N ASN A 148 20.88 -0.33 1.71
CA ASN A 148 20.19 -0.64 2.95
C ASN A 148 18.69 -0.35 2.81
N TYR A 149 17.85 -1.39 2.82
CA TYR A 149 16.42 -1.21 2.86
C TYR A 149 15.71 -2.34 3.61
N GLN A 150 14.57 -2.01 4.20
CA GLN A 150 13.61 -2.96 4.76
C GLN A 150 12.23 -2.67 4.18
N ALA A 151 11.54 -3.74 3.82
CA ALA A 151 10.20 -3.69 3.23
C ALA A 151 9.20 -4.42 4.13
N SER A 152 7.92 -4.24 3.83
CA SER A 152 6.80 -4.84 4.58
C SER A 152 6.85 -4.56 6.08
N CYS A 153 7.47 -3.44 6.46
CA CYS A 153 7.59 -2.99 7.84
C CYS A 153 6.24 -2.54 8.39
N LEU A 154 5.88 -3.04 9.57
CA LEU A 154 4.85 -2.42 10.39
C LEU A 154 5.40 -1.13 11.04
N PRO A 155 4.54 -0.22 11.52
CA PRO A 155 4.99 0.98 12.24
C PRO A 155 5.97 0.67 13.38
N GLU A 156 5.75 -0.42 14.11
CA GLU A 156 6.60 -0.88 15.22
C GLU A 156 7.98 -1.34 14.74
N ASP A 157 8.07 -1.95 13.56
CA ASP A 157 9.34 -2.39 12.97
C ASP A 157 10.21 -1.19 12.56
N LYS A 158 9.58 -0.15 12.00
CA LYS A 158 10.26 1.10 11.66
C LYS A 158 10.83 1.76 12.92
N MET A 159 10.01 1.85 13.98
CA MET A 159 10.41 2.42 15.27
C MET A 159 11.61 1.69 15.86
N LYS A 160 11.56 0.35 15.96
CA LYS A 160 12.67 -0.46 16.47
C LYS A 160 13.96 -0.27 15.67
N THR A 161 13.85 -0.15 14.36
CA THR A 161 15.01 0.05 13.49
C THR A 161 15.65 1.41 13.74
N ILE A 162 14.84 2.48 13.83
CA ILE A 162 15.32 3.83 14.15
C ILE A 162 15.97 3.85 15.54
N GLU A 163 15.30 3.30 16.57
CA GLU A 163 15.83 3.25 17.94
C GLU A 163 17.19 2.56 18.00
N ASN A 164 17.37 1.46 17.26
CA ASN A 164 18.65 0.75 17.21
C ASN A 164 19.74 1.54 16.47
N LEU A 165 19.40 2.25 15.39
CA LEU A 165 20.35 3.12 14.69
C LEU A 165 20.75 4.31 15.56
N SER A 166 19.81 4.92 16.28
CA SER A 166 20.03 6.08 17.14
C SER A 166 21.00 5.80 18.31
N LYS A 167 21.27 4.53 18.64
CA LYS A 167 22.30 4.16 19.63
C LYS A 167 23.72 4.49 19.17
N ASN A 168 23.98 4.46 17.86
CA ASN A 168 25.32 4.63 17.28
C ASN A 168 25.41 5.82 16.30
N TYR A 169 24.27 6.34 15.84
CA TYR A 169 24.20 7.37 14.82
C TYR A 169 23.25 8.51 15.23
N LYS A 170 23.49 9.72 14.70
CA LYS A 170 22.46 10.75 14.66
C LYS A 170 21.55 10.49 13.46
N VAL A 171 20.29 10.18 13.71
CA VAL A 171 19.34 9.75 12.68
C VAL A 171 18.48 10.96 12.26
N LEU A 172 18.25 11.11 10.95
CA LEU A 172 17.21 11.98 10.41
C LEU A 172 16.22 11.08 9.68
N PHE A 173 14.98 11.04 10.17
CA PHE A 173 13.91 10.28 9.54
C PHE A 173 13.00 11.22 8.74
N VAL A 174 12.71 10.85 7.49
CA VAL A 174 11.84 11.60 6.58
C VAL A 174 10.73 10.67 6.10
N GLY A 175 9.48 11.01 6.42
CA GLY A 175 8.29 10.21 6.14
C GLY A 175 7.07 11.07 5.84
N ASP A 176 6.00 10.46 5.33
CA ASP A 176 4.77 11.16 4.91
C ASP A 176 3.72 11.31 6.03
N GLY A 177 4.06 10.87 7.24
CA GLY A 177 3.45 11.31 8.50
C GLY A 177 2.29 10.46 9.02
N VAL A 178 1.54 9.71 8.19
CA VAL A 178 0.39 8.93 8.69
C VAL A 178 0.83 7.62 9.34
N ASN A 179 1.75 6.88 8.71
CA ASN A 179 2.35 5.65 9.28
C ASN A 179 3.67 5.92 10.03
N ASP A 180 4.13 7.17 10.00
CA ASP A 180 5.47 7.59 10.37
C ASP A 180 5.47 8.47 11.63
N ALA A 181 4.31 8.89 12.13
CA ALA A 181 4.18 9.72 13.33
C ALA A 181 4.78 9.08 14.59
N LEU A 182 4.69 7.75 14.72
CA LEU A 182 5.34 7.03 15.82
C LEU A 182 6.85 7.01 15.64
N ALA A 183 7.33 6.71 14.43
CA ALA A 183 8.75 6.70 14.11
C ALA A 183 9.44 8.06 14.28
N LEU A 184 8.74 9.16 13.94
CA LEU A 184 9.24 10.54 14.06
C LEU A 184 9.54 10.97 15.51
N LYS A 185 8.91 10.34 16.52
CA LYS A 185 9.18 10.67 17.93
C LYS A 185 10.52 10.14 18.44
N TYR A 186 11.14 9.20 17.73
CA TYR A 186 12.36 8.50 18.15
C TYR A 186 13.56 8.78 17.25
N ALA A 187 13.37 9.61 16.22
CA ALA A 187 14.43 10.10 15.35
C ALA A 187 15.12 11.34 15.95
#